data_AF-A0A7L1KTT3-F1
#
_entry.id   AF-A0A7L1KTT3-F1
#
_cell.length_a   1.000
_cell.length_b   1.000
_cell.length_c   1.000
_cell.angle_alpha   90.00
_cell.angle_beta   90.00
_cell.angle_gamma   90.00
#
_symmetry.space_group_name_H-M   'P 1'
#
loop_
_entity.id
_entity.type
_entity.pdbx_description
1 polymer ?
#
loop_
_entity_poly.entity_id
_entity_poly.type
_entity_poly.pdbx_seq_one_letter_code
_entity_poly.pdbx_strand_id
1 'polypeptide(L)' 'LNATDLDEGINSDIIYLFSRHVTAKVKDMFTIDEKKGEIRLQGKVDYEEMDSYEIPVEARDKG' A
#
# COMPACT_ATOMS: atom_id res chain seq x y z
N LEU A 1 5.56 -3.46 29.76
CA LEU A 1 6.70 -3.17 28.86
C LEU A 1 6.08 -2.77 27.54
N ASN A 2 6.07 -1.47 27.23
CA ASN A 2 5.42 -0.90 26.06
C ASN A 2 6.50 -0.78 24.98
N ALA A 3 6.45 -1.60 23.93
CA ALA A 3 7.31 -1.44 22.77
C ALA A 3 6.64 -0.40 21.87
N THR A 4 7.09 0.84 21.98
CA THR A 4 6.83 1.86 20.96
C THR A 4 8.01 1.76 20.01
N ASP A 5 7.88 0.95 18.96
CA ASP A 5 8.85 0.93 17.88
C ASP A 5 8.72 2.24 17.11
N LEU A 6 9.49 3.21 17.60
CA LEU A 6 9.83 4.47 16.97
C LEU A 6 10.96 4.19 15.98
N ASP A 7 10.70 3.42 14.93
CA ASP A 7 11.57 3.39 13.75
C ASP A 7 11.30 4.65 12.90
N GLU A 8 11.36 5.82 13.54
CA GLU A 8 11.66 7.08 12.88
C GLU A 8 13.17 7.11 12.62
N GLY A 9 13.63 6.60 11.47
CA GLY A 9 14.97 7.04 11.06
C GLY A 9 15.72 6.34 9.93
N ILE A 10 15.39 5.12 9.51
CA ILE A 10 16.33 4.41 8.61
C ILE A 10 15.59 3.58 7.56
N ASN A 11 14.97 4.25 6.59
CA ASN A 11 14.75 3.63 5.29
C ASN A 11 14.90 4.71 4.21
N SER A 12 16.12 4.82 3.67
CA SER A 12 16.49 5.65 2.54
C SER A 12 15.37 5.75 1.53
N ASP A 13 14.75 6.93 1.35
CA ASP A 13 13.79 7.32 0.30
C ASP A 13 12.99 6.17 -0.41
N ILE A 14 12.51 5.16 0.32
CA ILE A 14 11.80 4.05 -0.30
C ILE A 14 10.41 4.55 -0.65
N ILE A 15 10.10 4.54 -1.94
CA ILE A 15 8.77 4.85 -2.44
C ILE A 15 8.01 3.55 -2.71
N TYR A 16 6.84 3.44 -2.11
CA TYR A 16 5.92 2.33 -2.33
C TYR A 16 4.88 2.72 -3.37
N LEU A 17 4.77 1.94 -4.44
CA LEU A 17 3.79 2.19 -5.50
C LEU A 17 3.04 0.91 -5.85
N PHE A 18 1.79 1.06 -6.28
CA PHE A 18 1.10 -0.05 -6.92
C PHE A 18 1.83 -0.47 -8.18
N SER A 19 1.96 -1.79 -8.37
CA SER A 19 2.60 -2.31 -9.56
C SER A 19 1.82 -1.93 -10.82
N ARG A 20 2.50 -1.84 -11.95
CA ARG A 20 1.86 -1.54 -13.24
C ARG A 20 0.76 -2.52 -13.63
N HIS A 21 0.77 -3.72 -13.04
CA HIS A 21 -0.20 -4.78 -13.28
C HIS A 21 -1.48 -4.67 -12.44
N VAL A 22 -1.59 -3.71 -11.51
CA VAL A 22 -2.83 -3.55 -10.75
C VAL A 22 -3.97 -3.10 -11.68
N THR A 23 -5.16 -3.64 -11.45
CA THR A 23 -6.36 -3.26 -12.21
C THR A 23 -6.80 -1.84 -11.86
N ALA A 24 -7.52 -1.20 -12.77
CA ALA A 24 -8.09 0.14 -12.52
C ALA A 24 -9.04 0.14 -11.29
N LYS A 25 -9.78 -0.96 -11.07
CA LYS A 25 -10.65 -1.13 -9.90
C LYS A 25 -9.86 -1.06 -8.59
N VAL A 26 -8.68 -1.68 -8.53
CA VAL A 26 -7.80 -1.60 -7.35
C VAL A 26 -7.28 -0.17 -7.15
N LYS A 27 -6.88 0.53 -8.22
CA LYS A 27 -6.40 1.93 -8.11
C LYS A 27 -7.48 2.92 -7.66
N ASP A 28 -8.74 2.61 -7.91
CA ASP A 28 -9.88 3.45 -7.53
C ASP A 28 -10.40 3.10 -6.11
N MET A 29 -10.35 1.82 -5.74
CA MET A 29 -10.79 1.35 -4.42
C MET A 29 -9.72 1.49 -3.34
N PHE A 30 -8.43 1.43 -3.68
CA PHE A 30 -7.32 1.43 -2.74
C PHE A 30 -6.30 2.52 -3.08
N THR A 31 -5.71 3.06 -2.03
CA THR A 31 -4.61 4.03 -2.09
C THR A 31 -3.44 3.50 -1.27
N ILE A 32 -2.21 3.89 -1.62
CA ILE A 32 -1.02 3.53 -0.86
C ILE A 32 -0.27 4.81 -0.49
N ASP A 33 0.11 4.94 0.78
CA ASP A 33 1.00 6.01 1.22
C ASP A 33 2.41 5.68 0.73
N GLU A 34 2.91 6.45 -0.24
CA GLU A 34 4.21 6.19 -0.87
C GLU A 34 5.38 6.23 0.10
N LYS A 35 5.24 6.90 1.26
CA LYS A 35 6.31 7.06 2.26
C LYS A 35 6.26 5.99 3.35
N LYS A 36 5.06 5.55 3.72
CA LYS A 36 4.86 4.58 4.80
C LYS A 36 4.54 3.16 4.31
N GLY A 37 4.17 3.01 3.04
CA GLY A 37 3.64 1.76 2.50
C GLY A 37 2.25 1.39 3.03
N GLU A 38 1.55 2.32 3.69
CA GLU A 38 0.22 2.05 4.26
C GLU A 38 -0.83 2.00 3.15
N ILE A 39 -1.50 0.85 3.00
CA ILE A 39 -2.62 0.70 2.07
C ILE A 39 -3.92 1.12 2.78
N ARG A 40 -4.67 2.03 2.16
CA ARG A 40 -5.95 2.52 2.66
C ARG A 40 -7.05 2.29 1.64
N LEU A 41 -8.21 1.89 2.14
CA LEU A 41 -9.41 1.75 1.35
C LEU A 41 -10.06 3.13 1.13
N GLN A 42 -10.30 3.47 -0.13
CA GLN A 42 -11.01 4.69 -0.54
C GLN A 42 -12.44 4.39 -0.99
N GLY A 43 -12.71 3.19 -1.49
CA GLY A 43 -14.01 2.74 -1.97
C GLY A 43 -14.80 1.89 -0.96
N LYS A 44 -15.97 1.39 -1.39
CA LYS A 44 -16.67 0.31 -0.70
C LYS A 44 -16.18 -1.04 -1.24
N VAL A 45 -15.97 -1.99 -0.35
CA VAL A 45 -15.69 -3.38 -0.69
C VAL A 45 -16.94 -4.19 -0.37
N ASP A 46 -17.53 -4.78 -1.40
CA ASP A 46 -18.67 -5.69 -1.25
C ASP A 46 -18.20 -7.10 -1.59
N TYR A 47 -18.24 -7.99 -0.59
CA TYR A 47 -17.78 -9.37 -0.73
C TYR A 47 -18.57 -10.17 -1.78
N GLU A 48 -19.84 -9.80 -2.01
CA GLU A 48 -20.68 -10.41 -3.05
C GLU A 48 -20.23 -10.06 -4.47
N GLU A 49 -19.57 -8.90 -4.65
CA GLU A 49 -19.02 -8.51 -5.95
C GLU A 49 -17.61 -9.05 -6.17
N MET A 50 -16.81 -9.15 -5.11
CA MET A 50 -15.42 -9.57 -5.19
C MET A 50 -14.94 -10.08 -3.83
N ASP A 51 -14.58 -11.36 -3.79
CA ASP A 51 -14.20 -12.09 -2.58
C ASP A 51 -12.74 -11.83 -2.17
N SER A 52 -11.87 -11.52 -3.15
CA SER A 52 -10.44 -11.31 -2.95
C SER A 52 -9.86 -10.26 -3.90
N TYR A 53 -8.90 -9.49 -3.39
CA TYR A 53 -8.16 -8.48 -4.15
C TYR A 53 -6.67 -8.81 -4.09
N GLU A 54 -6.05 -9.02 -5.26
CA GLU A 54 -4.61 -9.14 -5.36
C GLU A 54 -4.02 -7.78 -5.74
N ILE A 55 -3.19 -7.23 -4.85
CA ILE A 55 -2.61 -5.89 -5.00
C ILE A 55 -1.08 -6.03 -4.98
N PRO A 56 -0.43 -6.25 -6.14
CA PRO A 56 1.03 -6.23 -6.22
C PRO A 56 1.55 -4.82 -5.93
N VAL A 57 2.43 -4.70 -4.94
CA VAL A 57 3.11 -3.45 -4.54
C VAL A 57 4.60 -3.56 -4.84
N GLU A 58 5.15 -2.50 -5.42
CA GLU A 58 6.58 -2.35 -5.69
C GLU A 58 7.17 -1.34 -4.70
N ALA A 59 8.28 -1.70 -4.06
CA ALA A 59 9.10 -0.78 -3.27
C ALA A 59 10.32 -0.40 -4.08
N ARG A 60 10.58 0.91 -4.25
CA ARG A 60 11.77 1.42 -4.93
C ARG A 60 12.59 2.26 -3.98
N ASP A 61 13.81 1.84 -3.74
CA ASP A 61 14.83 2.66 -3.10
C ASP A 61 15.32 3.71 -4.11
N LYS A 62 15.56 4.95 -3.66
CA LYS A 62 16.16 6.01 -4.49
C LYS A 62 17.69 6.09 -4.34
N GLY A 63 18.31 5.02 -3.88
CA GLY A 63 19.77 4.86 -3.76
C GLY A 63 20.50 4.82 -5.09
#